data_AF-A0A4U5U224-F1
#
_entry.id   AF-A0A4U5U224-F1
#
_cell.length_a   1.000
_cell.length_b   1.000
_cell.length_c   1.000
_cell.angle_alpha   90.00
_cell.angle_beta   90.00
_cell.angle_gamma   90.00
#
_symmetry.space_group_name_H-M   'P 1'
#
loop_
_entity.id
_entity.type
_entity.pdbx_description
1 polymer ?
#
loop_
_entity_poly.entity_id
_entity_poly.type
_entity_poly.pdbx_seq_one_letter_code
_entity_poly.pdbx_strand_id
1 'polypeptide(L)'
;MVACLKSTDIETLTMAAPTVVQGNPDHPGVKNLLLSPVVDGDFIPDQPGNLLHNAADIDYLAGVNNMDGHLFTAQDIPSLGNKNQETSVEDVKRLLAAYTKEKGQAGLEVAFAEYSSHWGSTPSQDTIKKTAVDIGTDYIFLVPIQTAIYLHAANAM
;
A
#
# COMPACT_ATOMS: atom_id res chain seq x y z
N MET A 1 -8.96 -13.70 27.32
CA MET A 1 -8.08 -13.52 26.15
C MET A 1 -6.76 -12.85 26.53
N VAL A 2 -6.71 -11.56 26.89
CA VAL A 2 -5.45 -10.83 27.17
C VAL A 2 -4.55 -11.53 28.19
N ALA A 3 -5.10 -11.91 29.36
CA ALA A 3 -4.31 -12.61 30.38
C ALA A 3 -3.74 -13.96 29.88
N CYS A 4 -4.47 -14.66 29.02
CA CYS A 4 -4.02 -15.91 28.40
C CYS A 4 -2.83 -15.66 27.45
N LEU A 5 -2.96 -14.68 26.55
CA LEU A 5 -1.89 -14.30 25.62
C LEU A 5 -0.61 -13.88 26.37
N LYS A 6 -0.74 -13.09 27.45
CA LYS A 6 0.39 -12.68 28.30
C LYS A 6 1.08 -13.83 29.05
N SER A 7 0.37 -14.93 29.25
CA SER A 7 0.89 -16.13 29.93
C SER A 7 1.34 -17.23 28.99
N THR A 8 1.07 -17.09 27.69
CA THR A 8 1.49 -18.06 26.67
C THR A 8 2.99 -17.92 26.44
N ASP A 9 3.65 -19.05 26.24
CA ASP A 9 5.05 -19.08 25.84
C ASP A 9 5.29 -18.23 24.57
N ILE A 10 6.39 -17.48 24.56
CA ILE A 10 6.64 -16.47 23.53
C ILE A 10 6.92 -17.09 22.16
N GLU A 11 7.58 -18.25 22.11
CA GLU A 11 7.81 -18.96 20.84
C GLU A 11 6.48 -19.44 20.28
N THR A 12 5.64 -20.03 21.14
CA THR A 12 4.29 -20.46 20.78
C THR A 12 3.44 -19.29 20.27
N LEU A 13 3.48 -18.14 20.96
CA LEU A 13 2.73 -16.95 20.56
C LEU A 13 3.23 -16.38 19.22
N THR A 14 4.55 -16.34 19.02
CA THR A 14 5.17 -15.84 17.79
C THR A 14 4.87 -16.74 16.60
N MET A 15 4.98 -18.05 16.77
CA MET A 15 4.68 -19.03 15.71
C MET A 15 3.18 -19.09 15.36
N ALA A 16 2.31 -18.67 16.28
CA ALA A 16 0.88 -18.53 16.03
C ALA A 16 0.49 -17.18 15.40
N ALA A 17 1.41 -16.20 15.33
CA ALA A 17 1.12 -14.91 14.72
C ALA A 17 0.76 -15.09 13.24
N PRO A 18 -0.18 -14.29 12.70
CA PRO A 18 -0.51 -14.35 11.28
C PRO A 18 0.75 -14.13 10.45
N THR A 19 1.11 -15.14 9.65
CA THR A 19 2.20 -15.00 8.69
C THR A 19 1.77 -14.07 7.58
N VAL A 20 2.72 -13.30 7.05
CA VAL A 20 2.48 -12.51 5.84
C VAL A 20 2.35 -13.51 4.69
N VAL A 21 1.11 -13.85 4.34
CA VAL A 21 0.81 -14.74 3.23
C VAL A 21 1.03 -13.97 1.93
N GLN A 22 1.64 -14.62 0.95
CA GLN A 22 1.75 -14.07 -0.40
C GLN A 22 0.36 -13.68 -0.90
N GLY A 23 0.22 -12.43 -1.34
CA GLY A 23 -1.03 -11.93 -1.87
C GLY A 23 -1.33 -12.40 -3.28
N ASN A 24 -2.43 -11.89 -3.80
CA ASN A 24 -2.81 -11.99 -5.21
C ASN A 24 -3.53 -10.69 -5.60
N PRO A 25 -3.88 -10.47 -6.87
CA PRO A 25 -4.44 -9.19 -7.28
C PRO A 25 -5.77 -8.85 -6.60
N ASP A 26 -6.58 -9.84 -6.23
CA ASP A 26 -7.84 -9.61 -5.52
C ASP A 26 -7.64 -9.39 -4.02
N HIS A 27 -6.56 -9.94 -3.46
CA HIS A 27 -6.20 -9.89 -2.05
C HIS A 27 -4.71 -9.53 -1.87
N PRO A 28 -4.33 -8.25 -2.08
CA PRO A 28 -2.94 -7.82 -2.01
C PRO A 28 -2.32 -8.09 -0.64
N GLY A 29 -1.08 -8.60 -0.62
CA GLY A 29 -0.41 -9.08 0.59
C GLY A 29 -0.25 -8.00 1.66
N VAL A 30 -0.09 -6.73 1.24
CA VAL A 30 0.01 -5.58 2.14
C VAL A 30 -1.23 -5.41 3.03
N LYS A 31 -2.40 -5.88 2.59
CA LYS A 31 -3.65 -5.86 3.39
C LYS A 31 -3.68 -6.91 4.51
N ASN A 32 -2.72 -7.83 4.52
CA ASN A 32 -2.59 -8.90 5.52
C ASN A 32 -1.54 -8.57 6.61
N LEU A 33 -1.03 -7.34 6.68
CA LEU A 33 -0.14 -6.86 7.75
C LEU A 33 -0.92 -6.55 9.04
N LEU A 34 -1.43 -7.60 9.69
CA LEU A 34 -2.41 -7.49 10.77
C LEU A 34 -1.85 -6.96 12.10
N LEU A 35 -0.58 -7.24 12.40
CA LEU A 35 0.08 -6.80 13.64
C LEU A 35 0.82 -5.48 13.37
N SER A 36 0.04 -4.41 13.22
CA SER A 36 0.51 -3.03 12.95
C SER A 36 0.05 -2.07 14.07
N PRO A 37 0.62 -0.85 14.18
CA PRO A 37 0.16 0.15 15.13
C PRO A 37 -1.35 0.45 15.01
N VAL A 38 -1.99 0.80 16.13
CA VAL A 38 -3.42 1.16 16.22
C VAL A 38 -3.59 2.50 16.93
N VAL A 39 -4.69 3.20 16.67
CA VAL A 39 -5.11 4.37 17.46
C VAL A 39 -5.59 3.86 18.82
N ASP A 40 -4.78 4.05 19.85
CA ASP A 40 -5.00 3.53 21.20
C ASP A 40 -5.57 4.57 22.18
N GLY A 41 -5.63 5.84 21.77
CA GLY A 41 -6.10 6.93 22.63
C GLY A 41 -5.07 7.41 23.64
N ASP A 42 -3.81 6.94 23.55
CA ASP A 42 -2.70 7.29 24.43
C ASP A 42 -1.44 7.60 23.62
N PHE A 43 -0.67 6.59 23.20
CA PHE A 43 0.52 6.80 22.38
C PHE A 43 0.18 7.36 21.00
N ILE A 44 -0.88 6.83 20.38
CA ILE A 44 -1.51 7.39 19.17
C ILE A 44 -2.94 7.83 19.56
N PRO A 45 -3.12 9.09 19.97
CA PRO A 45 -4.38 9.55 20.56
C PRO A 45 -5.53 9.76 19.56
N ASP A 46 -5.23 9.92 18.28
CA ASP A 46 -6.20 10.07 17.18
C ASP A 46 -5.60 9.54 15.86
N GLN A 47 -6.36 9.56 14.77
CA GLN A 47 -5.88 9.27 13.43
C GLN A 47 -4.62 10.09 13.11
N PRO A 48 -3.52 9.47 12.63
CA PRO A 48 -2.25 10.17 12.44
C PRO A 48 -2.34 11.45 11.58
N GLY A 49 -3.23 11.48 10.59
CA GLY A 49 -3.45 12.67 9.75
C GLY A 49 -3.89 13.92 10.52
N ASN A 50 -4.49 13.77 11.70
CA ASN A 50 -4.91 14.89 12.56
C ASN A 50 -3.80 15.35 13.52
N LEU A 51 -2.70 14.61 13.63
CA LEU A 51 -1.68 14.78 14.68
C LEU A 51 -0.41 15.48 14.20
N LEU A 52 -0.34 15.91 12.93
CA LEU A 52 0.87 16.54 12.37
C LEU A 52 1.20 17.90 12.99
N HIS A 53 0.26 18.55 13.66
CA HIS A 53 0.53 19.74 14.48
C HIS A 53 1.51 19.47 15.63
N ASN A 54 1.63 18.21 16.10
CA ASN A 54 2.61 17.83 17.11
C ASN A 54 4.06 17.83 16.57
N ALA A 55 4.23 17.89 15.25
CA ALA A 55 5.52 17.95 14.59
C ALA A 55 5.81 19.34 13.98
N ALA A 56 5.06 20.38 14.38
CA ALA A 56 5.18 21.74 13.83
C ALA A 56 6.60 22.33 13.93
N ASP A 57 7.32 22.02 15.01
CA ASP A 57 8.69 22.48 15.28
C ASP A 57 9.76 21.44 14.96
N ILE A 58 9.40 20.36 14.27
CA ILE A 58 10.32 19.29 13.90
C ILE A 58 10.65 19.42 12.42
N ASP A 59 11.92 19.68 12.13
CA ASP A 59 12.44 19.59 10.77
C ASP A 59 12.18 18.18 10.21
N TYR A 60 11.42 18.11 9.12
CA TYR A 60 10.92 16.84 8.59
C TYR A 60 11.33 16.65 7.13
N LEU A 61 12.07 15.56 6.89
CA LEU A 61 12.42 15.11 5.54
C LEU A 61 11.84 13.71 5.33
N ALA A 62 10.94 13.59 4.36
CA ALA A 62 10.34 12.33 3.94
C ALA A 62 10.45 12.19 2.41
N GLY A 63 10.53 10.95 1.94
CA GLY A 63 10.66 10.65 0.52
C GLY A 63 10.34 9.19 0.23
N VAL A 64 10.29 8.85 -1.05
CA VAL A 64 10.07 7.50 -1.55
C VAL A 64 11.09 7.16 -2.62
N ASN A 65 11.34 5.87 -2.83
CA ASN A 65 12.13 5.45 -3.98
C ASN A 65 11.25 5.36 -5.23
N ASN A 66 11.88 5.57 -6.39
CA ASN A 66 11.26 5.16 -7.64
C ASN A 66 10.98 3.65 -7.60
N MET A 67 9.76 3.24 -7.93
CA MET A 67 9.30 1.86 -7.90
C MET A 67 9.34 1.18 -6.51
N ASP A 68 9.13 1.94 -5.42
CA ASP A 68 9.09 1.39 -4.04
C ASP A 68 8.05 0.25 -3.88
N GLY A 69 6.96 0.31 -4.64
CA GLY A 69 5.92 -0.72 -4.66
C GLY A 69 6.31 -2.01 -5.39
N HIS A 70 7.45 -2.06 -6.09
CA HIS A 70 7.83 -3.21 -6.93
C HIS A 70 7.84 -4.53 -6.16
N LEU A 71 8.46 -4.54 -4.97
CA LEU A 71 8.60 -5.76 -4.16
C LEU A 71 7.23 -6.34 -3.79
N PHE A 72 6.30 -5.51 -3.34
CA PHE A 72 4.97 -5.93 -2.89
C PHE A 72 4.10 -6.33 -4.08
N THR A 73 4.08 -5.49 -5.11
CA THR A 73 3.26 -5.72 -6.31
C THR A 73 3.70 -6.99 -7.04
N ALA A 74 5.00 -7.32 -7.05
CA ALA A 74 5.49 -8.56 -7.65
C ALA A 74 5.11 -9.83 -6.86
N GLN A 75 4.76 -9.71 -5.58
CA GLN A 75 4.20 -10.83 -4.82
C GLN A 75 2.73 -11.05 -5.20
N ASP A 76 1.99 -9.97 -5.42
CA ASP A 76 0.58 -9.99 -5.81
C ASP A 76 0.38 -10.37 -7.29
N ILE A 77 1.27 -9.91 -8.17
CA ILE A 77 1.30 -10.22 -9.61
C ILE A 77 2.68 -10.84 -9.94
N PRO A 78 2.83 -12.17 -9.85
CA PRO A 78 4.13 -12.84 -10.01
C PRO A 78 4.84 -12.60 -11.35
N SER A 79 4.10 -12.31 -12.43
CA SER A 79 4.66 -12.00 -13.75
C SER A 79 5.49 -10.71 -13.79
N LEU A 80 5.35 -9.82 -12.80
CA LEU A 80 6.21 -8.63 -12.66
C LEU A 80 7.65 -9.02 -12.30
N GLY A 81 7.83 -10.05 -11.48
CA GLY A 81 9.14 -10.57 -11.11
C GLY A 81 9.83 -11.39 -12.21
N ASN A 82 9.12 -11.72 -13.30
CA ASN A 82 9.62 -12.55 -14.38
C ASN A 82 9.61 -11.83 -15.73
N LYS A 83 10.80 -11.51 -16.26
CA LYS A 83 10.95 -10.81 -17.55
C LYS A 83 10.37 -11.57 -18.74
N ASN A 84 10.26 -12.90 -18.66
CA ASN A 84 9.79 -13.76 -19.73
C ASN A 84 8.27 -14.03 -19.68
N GLN A 85 7.57 -13.50 -18.67
CA GLN A 85 6.13 -13.65 -18.54
C GLN A 85 5.43 -12.33 -18.87
N GLU A 86 4.35 -12.42 -19.62
CA GLU A 86 3.47 -11.29 -19.85
C GLU A 86 2.60 -11.05 -18.61
N THR A 87 2.29 -9.78 -18.34
CA THR A 87 1.35 -9.37 -17.30
C THR A 87 0.01 -9.06 -17.93
N SER A 88 -1.05 -9.65 -17.40
CA SER A 88 -2.41 -9.41 -17.85
C SER A 88 -2.87 -8.02 -17.42
N VAL A 89 -3.47 -7.26 -18.33
CA VAL A 89 -4.19 -6.01 -17.97
C VAL A 89 -5.29 -6.29 -16.95
N GLU A 90 -5.89 -7.48 -17.00
CA GLU A 90 -6.92 -7.86 -16.02
C GLU A 90 -6.34 -8.00 -14.61
N ASP A 91 -5.13 -8.55 -14.46
CA ASP A 91 -4.49 -8.62 -13.14
C ASP A 91 -4.19 -7.22 -12.59
N VAL A 92 -3.78 -6.28 -13.45
CA VAL A 92 -3.58 -4.88 -13.05
C VAL A 92 -4.91 -4.25 -12.60
N LYS A 93 -6.02 -4.49 -13.31
CA LYS A 93 -7.34 -4.01 -12.93
C LYS A 93 -7.83 -4.62 -11.62
N ARG A 94 -7.63 -5.92 -11.39
CA ARG A 94 -8.01 -6.60 -10.14
C ARG A 94 -7.24 -6.05 -8.94
N LEU A 95 -5.93 -5.85 -9.09
CA LEU A 95 -5.11 -5.17 -8.08
C LEU A 95 -5.65 -3.77 -7.75
N LEU A 96 -5.92 -2.97 -8.78
CA LEU A 96 -6.46 -1.62 -8.59
C LEU A 96 -7.86 -1.65 -7.96
N ALA A 97 -8.69 -2.63 -8.30
CA ALA A 97 -10.01 -2.84 -7.71
C ALA A 97 -9.90 -3.18 -6.22
N ALA A 98 -8.92 -4.01 -5.84
CA ALA A 98 -8.66 -4.33 -4.45
C ALA A 98 -8.26 -3.07 -3.67
N TYR A 99 -7.41 -2.20 -4.22
CA TYR A 99 -7.01 -0.93 -3.60
C TYR A 99 -8.12 0.11 -3.54
N THR A 100 -9.00 0.15 -4.54
CA THR A 100 -10.12 1.11 -4.62
C THR A 100 -11.42 0.57 -4.05
N LYS A 101 -11.39 -0.56 -3.33
CA LYS A 101 -12.59 -1.29 -2.84
C LYS A 101 -13.61 -0.39 -2.13
N GLU A 102 -13.17 0.56 -1.32
CA GLU A 102 -14.06 1.49 -0.59
C GLU A 102 -14.77 2.51 -1.48
N LYS A 103 -14.24 2.76 -2.68
CA LYS A 103 -14.82 3.65 -3.69
C LYS A 103 -15.69 2.91 -4.71
N GLY A 104 -15.70 1.57 -4.66
CA GLY A 104 -16.47 0.71 -5.54
C GLY A 104 -16.09 0.85 -7.01
N GLN A 105 -17.00 0.41 -7.89
CA GLN A 105 -16.77 0.34 -9.34
C GLN A 105 -16.42 1.70 -9.96
N ALA A 106 -17.09 2.78 -9.52
CA ALA A 106 -16.81 4.13 -10.04
C ALA A 106 -15.37 4.59 -9.71
N GLY A 107 -14.87 4.28 -8.51
CA GLY A 107 -13.49 4.57 -8.13
C GLY A 107 -12.48 3.81 -8.96
N LEU A 108 -12.74 2.52 -9.23
CA LEU A 108 -11.91 1.71 -10.11
C LEU A 108 -11.86 2.28 -11.53
N GLU A 109 -13.00 2.66 -12.10
CA GLU A 109 -13.07 3.16 -13.47
C GLU A 109 -12.28 4.47 -13.65
N VAL A 110 -12.45 5.41 -12.72
CA VAL A 110 -11.70 6.69 -12.74
C VAL A 110 -10.21 6.43 -12.56
N ALA A 111 -9.83 5.62 -11.58
CA ALA A 111 -8.42 5.33 -11.33
C ALA A 111 -7.78 4.61 -12.52
N PHE A 112 -8.45 3.60 -13.09
CA PHE A 112 -7.91 2.87 -14.24
C PHE A 112 -7.76 3.77 -15.46
N ALA A 113 -8.72 4.66 -15.72
CA ALA A 113 -8.64 5.64 -16.79
C ALA A 113 -7.43 6.57 -16.60
N GLU A 114 -7.14 7.00 -15.37
CA GLU A 114 -5.96 7.82 -15.07
C GLU A 114 -4.65 7.08 -15.35
N TYR A 115 -4.48 5.89 -14.76
CA TYR A 115 -3.27 5.07 -14.91
C TYR A 115 -3.04 4.59 -16.36
N SER A 116 -4.11 4.47 -17.15
CA SER A 116 -4.04 4.06 -18.56
C SER A 116 -4.18 5.22 -19.55
N SER A 117 -4.22 6.48 -19.09
CA SER A 117 -4.46 7.65 -19.93
C SER A 117 -3.42 7.84 -21.04
N HIS A 118 -2.19 7.38 -20.81
CA HIS A 118 -1.09 7.42 -21.78
C HIS A 118 -0.90 6.10 -22.55
N TRP A 119 -1.75 5.11 -22.32
CA TRP A 119 -1.69 3.86 -23.06
C TRP A 119 -2.17 4.11 -24.50
N GLY A 120 -1.43 3.58 -25.48
CA GLY A 120 -1.96 3.43 -26.83
C GLY A 120 -3.02 2.33 -26.89
N SER A 121 -3.63 2.11 -28.07
CA SER A 121 -4.58 1.00 -28.28
C SER A 121 -4.01 -0.39 -28.01
N THR A 122 -2.68 -0.51 -28.03
CA THR A 122 -1.94 -1.74 -27.78
C THR A 122 -0.72 -1.41 -26.92
N PRO A 123 -0.89 -1.26 -25.59
CA PRO A 123 0.21 -0.92 -24.70
C PRO A 123 1.28 -2.02 -24.70
N SER A 124 2.54 -1.63 -24.56
CA SER A 124 3.63 -2.60 -24.46
C SER A 124 3.60 -3.33 -23.11
N GLN A 125 4.21 -4.51 -23.03
CA GLN A 125 4.37 -5.21 -21.76
C GLN A 125 5.15 -4.40 -20.73
N ASP A 126 6.16 -3.63 -21.15
CA ASP A 126 6.88 -2.72 -20.26
C ASP A 126 5.96 -1.66 -19.66
N THR A 127 5.09 -1.07 -20.51
CA THR A 127 4.06 -0.11 -20.08
C THR A 127 3.12 -0.73 -19.05
N ILE A 128 2.56 -1.92 -19.33
CA ILE A 128 1.62 -2.59 -18.42
C ILE A 128 2.29 -2.92 -17.07
N LYS A 129 3.50 -3.50 -17.12
CA LYS A 129 4.25 -3.87 -15.90
C LYS A 129 4.62 -2.65 -15.08
N LYS A 130 5.06 -1.58 -15.72
CA LYS A 130 5.40 -0.32 -15.05
C LYS A 130 4.17 0.30 -14.41
N THR A 131 3.03 0.36 -15.11
CA THR A 131 1.77 0.84 -14.53
C THR A 131 1.35 0.03 -13.31
N ALA A 132 1.51 -1.29 -13.31
CA ALA A 132 1.21 -2.11 -12.13
C ALA A 132 2.09 -1.73 -10.92
N VAL A 133 3.38 -1.53 -11.15
CA VAL A 133 4.34 -1.10 -10.12
C VAL A 133 4.06 0.33 -9.64
N ASP A 134 3.67 1.23 -10.54
CA ASP A 134 3.29 2.60 -10.22
C ASP A 134 2.04 2.60 -9.32
N ILE A 135 1.00 1.80 -9.66
CA ILE A 135 -0.19 1.62 -8.80
C ILE A 135 0.19 1.18 -7.38
N GLY A 136 1.07 0.18 -7.25
CA GLY A 136 1.53 -0.27 -5.94
C GLY A 136 2.37 0.77 -5.20
N THR A 137 3.23 1.50 -5.92
CA THR A 137 4.08 2.56 -5.35
C THR A 137 3.23 3.70 -4.84
N ASP A 138 2.25 4.14 -5.63
CA ASP A 138 1.37 5.25 -5.31
C ASP A 138 0.49 4.94 -4.12
N TYR A 139 -0.17 3.78 -4.14
CA TYR A 139 -1.07 3.38 -3.07
C TYR A 139 -0.34 3.14 -1.73
N ILE A 140 0.79 2.42 -1.75
CA ILE A 140 1.46 1.98 -0.52
C ILE A 140 2.36 3.08 0.05
N PHE A 141 3.02 3.87 -0.79
CA PHE A 141 4.12 4.76 -0.37
C PHE A 141 3.94 6.22 -0.79
N LEU A 142 3.90 6.51 -2.11
CA LEU A 142 4.03 7.88 -2.61
C LEU A 142 2.87 8.78 -2.15
N VAL A 143 1.62 8.36 -2.33
CA VAL A 143 0.46 9.19 -1.93
C VAL A 143 0.41 9.39 -0.41
N PRO A 144 0.60 8.36 0.45
CA PRO A 144 0.74 8.56 1.89
C PRO A 144 1.84 9.55 2.29
N ILE A 145 3.03 9.46 1.68
CA ILE A 145 4.15 10.36 1.99
C ILE A 145 3.90 11.79 1.52
N GLN A 146 3.35 11.97 0.30
CA GLN A 146 2.96 13.29 -0.18
C GLN A 146 1.91 13.94 0.73
N THR A 147 0.94 13.15 1.19
CA THR A 147 -0.09 13.60 2.13
C THR A 147 0.53 14.01 3.47
N ALA A 148 1.45 13.21 4.00
CA ALA A 148 2.15 13.52 5.26
C ALA A 148 2.98 14.81 5.15
N ILE A 149 3.72 15.01 4.05
CA ILE A 149 4.49 16.23 3.80
C ILE A 149 3.57 17.44 3.68
N TYR A 150 2.46 17.31 2.94
CA TYR A 150 1.48 18.39 2.81
C TYR A 150 0.90 18.79 4.17
N LEU A 151 0.51 17.81 5.00
CA LEU A 151 -0.02 18.05 6.33
C LEU A 151 1.03 18.64 7.28
N HIS A 152 2.28 18.18 7.23
CA HIS A 152 3.37 18.76 8.01
C HIS A 152 3.61 20.23 7.64
N ALA A 153 3.75 20.53 6.35
CA ALA A 153 3.96 21.90 5.87
C ALA A 153 2.78 22.84 6.21
N ALA A 154 1.55 22.33 6.22
CA ALA A 154 0.35 23.09 6.59
C ALA A 154 0.28 23.43 8.10
N ASN A 155 1.04 22.73 8.94
CA ASN A 155 1.08 22.92 10.39
C ASN A 155 2.44 23.45 10.90
N ALA A 156 3.44 23.62 10.01
CA ALA A 156 4.74 24.17 10.37
C ALA A 156 4.61 25.65 10.78
N MET A 157 5.45 26.08 11.74
CA MET A 157 5.49 27.46 12.26
C MET A 157 6.48 28.36 11.51
#